data_AF-F8CKH3-F1
#
_entry.id   AF-F8CKH3-F1
#
_cell.length_a   1.000
_cell.length_b   1.000
_cell.length_c   1.000
_cell.angle_alpha   90.00
_cell.angle_beta   90.00
_cell.angle_gamma   90.00
#
_symmetry.space_group_name_H-M   'P 1'
#
loop_
_entity.id
_entity.type
_entity.pdbx_description
1 polymer ?
#
loop_
_entity_poly.entity_id
_entity_poly.type
_entity_poly.pdbx_seq_one_letter_code
_entity_poly.pdbx_strand_id
1 'polypeptide(L)'
;MTGTWIDLSYTPKGDAGLTEFGVNIRLVNGAAVNAGPETVALANEDARRLVPETDSLVVDWLAHSMGRSSSGSTTGFPETSGVPREGSVTLEAVTEDLAAGRYVYHYGDGSELTCTFNVPSPDRAAGWLGGDVDDDDDDDD
;
A
#
# COMPACT_ATOMS: atom_id res chain seq x y z
N MET A 1 -11.98 -14.87 -4.59
CA MET A 1 -11.63 -14.08 -5.78
C MET A 1 -10.17 -13.71 -5.61
N THR A 2 -9.29 -14.20 -6.47
CA THR A 2 -7.87 -13.87 -6.49
C THR A 2 -7.70 -12.49 -7.14
N GLY A 3 -6.94 -11.61 -6.49
CA GLY A 3 -6.60 -10.29 -7.02
C GLY A 3 -5.14 -9.99 -6.67
N THR A 4 -4.48 -9.24 -7.54
CA THR A 4 -3.07 -8.85 -7.37
C THR A 4 -2.97 -7.73 -6.35
N TRP A 5 -2.19 -7.93 -5.28
CA TRP A 5 -2.05 -7.00 -4.16
C TRP A 5 -0.65 -6.42 -4.07
N ILE A 6 -0.49 -5.12 -4.23
CA ILE A 6 0.77 -4.43 -3.95
C ILE A 6 0.73 -4.00 -2.48
N ASP A 7 1.61 -4.56 -1.66
CA ASP A 7 1.83 -4.11 -0.28
C ASP A 7 3.01 -3.13 -0.26
N LEU A 8 2.72 -1.90 0.16
CA LEU A 8 3.70 -0.84 0.34
C LEU A 8 3.76 -0.47 1.82
N SER A 9 4.85 -0.80 2.46
CA SER A 9 5.10 -0.47 3.88
C SER A 9 6.40 0.29 4.01
N TYR A 10 6.40 1.38 4.77
CA TYR A 10 7.60 2.19 5.01
C TYR A 10 7.72 2.63 6.47
N THR A 11 8.98 2.83 6.87
CA THR A 11 9.32 3.38 8.17
C THR A 11 9.24 4.92 8.12
N PRO A 12 8.31 5.55 8.84
CA PRO A 12 8.20 6.99 8.87
C PRO A 12 9.43 7.59 9.58
N LYS A 13 9.96 8.69 9.03
CA LYS A 13 11.04 9.46 9.66
C LYS A 13 10.45 10.71 10.31
N GLY A 14 10.57 10.83 11.63
CA GLY A 14 10.23 12.04 12.37
C GLY A 14 8.93 11.98 13.18
N ASP A 15 8.07 10.98 12.95
CA ASP A 15 6.84 10.81 13.72
C ASP A 15 7.08 9.93 14.95
N ALA A 16 7.24 10.57 16.11
CA ALA A 16 7.53 9.89 17.37
C ALA A 16 6.38 8.94 17.76
N GLY A 17 6.59 7.64 17.55
CA GLY A 17 5.66 6.59 17.95
C GLY A 17 4.90 5.93 16.80
N LEU A 18 5.06 6.39 15.56
CA LEU A 18 4.65 5.67 14.35
C LEU A 18 5.84 4.82 13.87
N THR A 19 5.67 3.51 13.80
CA THR A 19 6.74 2.57 13.41
C THR A 19 6.61 2.12 11.97
N GLU A 20 5.38 2.13 11.44
CA GLU A 20 5.08 1.76 10.06
C GLU A 20 3.87 2.54 9.57
N PHE A 21 3.93 2.95 8.31
CA PHE A 21 2.77 3.44 7.58
C PHE A 21 2.86 2.93 6.14
N GLY A 22 1.71 2.69 5.52
CA GLY A 22 1.66 2.01 4.25
C GLY A 22 0.29 1.95 3.63
N VAL A 23 0.23 1.25 2.50
CA VAL A 23 -1.00 0.97 1.78
C VAL A 23 -0.92 -0.40 1.11
N ASN A 24 -2.02 -1.14 1.19
CA ASN A 24 -2.30 -2.28 0.34
C ASN A 24 -3.18 -1.83 -0.83
N ILE A 25 -2.67 -2.01 -2.05
CA ILE A 25 -3.32 -1.62 -3.31
C ILE A 25 -3.80 -2.89 -3.99
N ARG A 26 -5.11 -3.01 -4.20
CA ARG A 26 -5.66 -4.13 -4.96
C ARG A 26 -5.89 -3.71 -6.39
N LEU A 27 -5.37 -4.48 -7.34
CA LEU A 27 -5.58 -4.28 -8.77
C LEU A 27 -6.68 -5.19 -9.31
N VAL A 28 -7.22 -4.83 -10.48
CA VAL A 28 -8.01 -5.76 -11.30
C VAL A 28 -7.19 -7.02 -11.63
N ASN A 29 -7.86 -8.16 -11.82
CA ASN A 29 -7.16 -9.40 -12.15
C ASN A 29 -6.47 -9.31 -13.52
N GLY A 30 -5.19 -9.67 -13.59
CA GLY A 30 -4.39 -9.53 -14.80
C GLY A 30 -4.06 -8.08 -15.17
N ALA A 31 -4.08 -7.17 -14.19
CA ALA A 31 -3.68 -5.78 -14.40
C ALA A 31 -2.28 -5.69 -15.02
N ALA A 32 -2.15 -4.91 -16.08
CA ALA A 32 -0.87 -4.62 -16.71
C ALA A 32 -0.88 -3.20 -17.28
N VAL A 33 0.22 -2.49 -17.10
CA VAL A 33 0.39 -1.12 -17.62
C VAL A 33 1.43 -1.16 -18.72
N ASN A 34 0.97 -1.15 -19.98
CA ASN A 34 1.82 -1.30 -21.17
C ASN A 34 1.77 -0.10 -22.13
N ALA A 35 0.75 0.75 -22.04
CA ALA A 35 0.49 1.84 -22.98
C ALA A 35 0.97 3.23 -22.50
N GLY A 36 1.61 3.29 -21.32
CA GLY A 36 2.02 4.50 -20.63
C GLY A 36 1.44 4.59 -19.21
N PRO A 37 1.88 5.55 -18.39
CA PRO A 37 1.43 5.66 -17.00
C PRO A 37 -0.08 5.86 -16.91
N GLU A 38 -0.71 5.15 -15.97
CA GLU A 38 -2.14 5.27 -15.68
C GLU A 38 -2.34 5.91 -14.31
N THR A 39 -3.18 6.94 -14.23
CA THR A 39 -3.46 7.63 -12.97
C THR A 39 -4.90 7.39 -12.56
N VAL A 40 -5.09 6.94 -11.33
CA VAL A 40 -6.38 6.70 -10.70
C VAL A 40 -6.59 7.72 -9.59
N ALA A 41 -7.73 8.41 -9.62
CA ALA A 41 -8.13 9.32 -8.55
C ALA A 41 -8.62 8.53 -7.33
N LEU A 42 -8.31 9.04 -6.14
CA LEU A 42 -8.76 8.49 -4.86
C LEU A 42 -9.62 9.53 -4.14
N ALA A 43 -10.90 9.23 -3.98
CA ALA A 43 -11.84 10.11 -3.28
C ALA A 43 -11.95 9.69 -1.81
N ASN A 44 -12.00 10.66 -0.90
CA ASN A 44 -12.32 10.33 0.49
C ASN A 44 -13.81 10.05 0.66
N GLU A 45 -14.13 8.86 1.15
CA GLU A 45 -15.47 8.48 1.59
C GLU A 45 -15.56 8.56 3.12
N ASP A 46 -16.52 9.37 3.58
CA ASP A 46 -16.89 9.52 5.00
C ASP A 46 -15.76 9.94 5.95
N ALA A 47 -14.73 10.65 5.46
CA ALA A 47 -13.57 11.08 6.23
C ALA A 47 -12.80 9.91 6.88
N ARG A 48 -12.95 8.68 6.36
CA ARG A 48 -12.41 7.46 6.98
C ARG A 48 -11.58 6.61 6.04
N ARG A 49 -11.83 6.66 4.74
CA ARG A 49 -11.09 5.89 3.74
C ARG A 49 -10.98 6.64 2.43
N LEU A 50 -9.95 6.28 1.66
CA LEU A 50 -9.86 6.66 0.26
C LEU A 50 -10.40 5.52 -0.59
N VAL A 51 -11.19 5.86 -1.61
CA VAL A 51 -11.79 4.90 -2.54
C VAL A 51 -11.33 5.27 -3.96
N PRO A 52 -10.85 4.30 -4.74
CA PRO A 52 -10.51 4.53 -6.14
C PRO A 52 -11.71 4.95 -6.98
N GLU A 53 -11.44 5.69 -8.05
CA GLU A 53 -12.42 5.94 -9.11
C GLU A 53 -12.98 4.62 -9.67
N THR A 54 -14.27 4.63 -10.02
CA THR A 54 -14.97 3.47 -10.60
C THR A 54 -14.36 3.08 -11.96
N ASP A 55 -14.39 1.79 -12.28
CA ASP A 55 -13.87 1.24 -13.54
C ASP A 55 -12.38 1.52 -13.81
N SER A 56 -11.58 1.73 -12.75
CA SER A 56 -10.13 1.92 -12.83
C SER A 56 -9.34 0.63 -12.62
N LEU A 57 -8.03 0.65 -12.92
CA LEU A 57 -7.12 -0.47 -12.64
C LEU A 57 -7.01 -0.81 -11.14
N VAL A 58 -7.26 0.15 -10.26
CA VAL A 58 -7.18 -0.01 -8.81
C VAL A 58 -8.57 -0.21 -8.26
N VAL A 59 -8.84 -1.37 -7.67
CA VAL A 59 -10.17 -1.72 -7.16
C VAL A 59 -10.31 -1.53 -5.66
N ASP A 60 -9.20 -1.44 -4.93
CA ASP A 60 -9.21 -1.20 -3.49
C ASP A 60 -7.95 -0.45 -3.04
N TRP A 61 -8.11 0.38 -2.02
CA TRP A 61 -7.05 1.21 -1.43
C TRP A 61 -7.14 1.16 0.09
N LEU A 62 -6.30 0.32 0.69
CA LEU A 62 -6.34 0.05 2.13
C LEU A 62 -5.10 0.60 2.81
N ALA A 63 -5.20 1.80 3.37
CA ALA A 63 -4.15 2.34 4.22
C ALA A 63 -3.97 1.47 5.49
N HIS A 64 -2.73 1.35 5.96
CA HIS A 64 -2.43 0.67 7.21
C HIS A 64 -1.31 1.39 7.97
N SER A 65 -1.33 1.29 9.30
CA SER A 65 -0.30 1.87 10.16
C SER A 65 -0.04 1.04 11.42
N MET A 66 1.17 1.17 11.97
CA MET A 66 1.56 0.61 13.26
C MET A 66 2.18 1.68 14.17
N GLY A 67 1.83 1.69 15.46
CA GLY A 67 2.37 2.66 16.41
C GLY A 67 2.00 2.43 17.89
N ARG A 68 2.46 3.35 18.76
CA ARG A 68 2.57 3.21 20.23
C ARG A 68 1.30 2.79 21.01
N SER A 69 0.10 3.00 20.47
CA SER A 69 -1.16 2.72 21.19
C SER A 69 -1.89 1.46 20.70
N SER A 70 -1.45 0.85 19.62
CA SER A 70 -2.05 -0.38 19.09
C SER A 70 -1.03 -1.50 19.16
N SER A 71 -1.32 -2.53 19.95
CA SER A 71 -0.56 -3.79 19.98
C SER A 71 -0.74 -4.61 18.67
N GLY A 72 -1.04 -3.95 17.55
CA GLY A 72 -1.35 -4.56 16.26
C GLY A 72 -1.49 -3.52 15.14
N SER A 73 -1.44 -4.01 13.90
CA SER A 73 -1.70 -3.25 12.69
C SER A 73 -3.13 -2.69 12.70
N THR A 74 -3.25 -1.39 12.45
CA THR A 74 -4.54 -0.71 12.31
C THR A 74 -4.80 -0.41 10.84
N THR A 75 -5.98 -0.78 10.35
CA THR A 75 -6.46 -0.34 9.03
C THR A 75 -6.89 1.11 9.10
N GLY A 76 -6.39 1.95 8.19
CA GLY A 76 -6.69 3.37 8.09
C GLY A 76 -5.47 4.26 8.25
N PHE A 77 -5.73 5.56 8.22
CA PHE A 77 -4.69 6.58 8.33
C PHE A 77 -4.30 6.84 9.79
N PRO A 78 -3.02 7.05 10.09
CA PRO A 78 -2.57 7.36 11.44
C PRO A 78 -3.09 8.72 11.90
N GLU A 79 -3.53 8.81 13.16
CA GLU A 79 -4.08 10.05 13.73
C GLU A 79 -3.11 11.24 13.62
N THR A 80 -1.81 10.99 13.72
CA THR A 80 -0.75 12.02 13.64
C THR A 80 -0.66 12.68 12.27
N SER A 81 -0.85 11.92 11.20
CA SER A 81 -0.82 12.43 9.83
C SER A 81 -2.21 12.88 9.36
N GLY A 82 -3.26 12.42 10.05
CA GLY A 82 -4.65 12.68 9.71
C GLY A 82 -5.11 11.90 8.48
N VAL A 83 -6.39 12.06 8.13
CA VAL A 83 -6.99 11.43 6.95
C VAL A 83 -6.87 12.39 5.76
N PRO A 84 -6.29 11.97 4.60
CA PRO A 84 -6.24 12.79 3.39
C PRO A 84 -7.63 13.19 2.91
N ARG A 85 -7.80 14.42 2.44
CA ARG A 85 -9.04 14.88 1.79
C ARG A 85 -9.28 14.16 0.46
N GLU A 86 -8.23 13.90 -0.29
CA GLU A 86 -8.24 13.19 -1.57
C GLU A 86 -6.82 12.69 -1.89
N GLY A 87 -6.69 11.90 -2.94
CA GLY A 87 -5.40 11.45 -3.42
C GLY A 87 -5.42 10.99 -4.87
N SER A 88 -4.27 10.51 -5.32
CA SER A 88 -4.13 9.84 -6.60
C SER A 88 -3.03 8.78 -6.54
N VAL A 89 -3.14 7.76 -7.37
CA VAL A 89 -2.06 6.80 -7.63
C VAL A 89 -1.78 6.77 -9.12
N THR A 90 -0.52 6.97 -9.48
CA THR A 90 -0.01 6.79 -10.83
C THR A 90 0.77 5.49 -10.89
N LEU A 91 0.29 4.53 -11.66
CA LEU A 91 0.97 3.30 -12.00
C LEU A 91 1.83 3.56 -13.25
N GLU A 92 3.16 3.51 -13.10
CA GLU A 92 4.11 3.71 -14.21
C GLU A 92 4.40 2.40 -14.93
N ALA A 93 4.45 1.29 -14.19
CA ALA A 93 4.60 -0.05 -14.72
C ALA A 93 3.92 -1.07 -13.80
N VAL A 94 3.19 -2.01 -14.38
CA VAL A 94 2.67 -3.21 -13.71
C VAL A 94 2.89 -4.38 -14.66
N THR A 95 3.72 -5.32 -14.22
CA THR A 95 4.08 -6.54 -14.96
C THR A 95 4.08 -7.74 -14.01
N GLU A 96 4.33 -8.93 -14.56
CA GLU A 96 4.50 -10.16 -13.76
C GLU A 96 5.70 -10.13 -12.81
N ASP A 97 6.66 -9.21 -12.98
CA ASP A 97 7.87 -9.13 -12.14
C ASP A 97 7.93 -7.88 -11.26
N LEU A 98 7.18 -6.82 -11.60
CA LEU A 98 7.37 -5.48 -11.07
C LEU A 98 6.04 -4.72 -10.93
N ALA A 99 5.93 -3.92 -9.87
CA ALA A 99 5.03 -2.77 -9.82
C ALA A 99 5.82 -1.49 -9.46
N ALA A 100 5.67 -0.46 -10.27
CA ALA A 100 6.28 0.84 -10.05
C ALA A 100 5.27 1.97 -10.26
N GLY A 101 5.47 3.06 -9.51
CA GLY A 101 4.62 4.21 -9.60
C GLY A 101 4.80 5.18 -8.45
N ARG A 102 3.78 5.99 -8.22
CA ARG A 102 3.70 6.90 -7.09
C ARG A 102 2.27 7.10 -6.64
N TYR A 103 2.09 7.50 -5.40
CA TYR A 103 0.82 8.06 -4.95
C TYR A 103 1.03 9.40 -4.26
N VAL A 104 -0.01 10.22 -4.32
CA VAL A 104 -0.08 11.54 -3.71
C VAL A 104 -1.32 11.60 -2.84
N TYR A 105 -1.15 12.06 -1.60
CA TYR A 105 -2.25 12.41 -0.70
C TYR A 105 -2.30 13.92 -0.50
N HIS A 106 -3.49 14.49 -0.60
CA HIS A 106 -3.75 15.90 -0.33
C HIS A 106 -4.55 16.01 0.97
N TYR A 107 -4.05 16.79 1.94
CA TYR A 107 -4.68 16.96 3.24
C TYR A 107 -5.54 18.23 3.30
N GLY A 108 -6.43 18.30 4.30
CA GLY A 108 -7.35 19.43 4.46
C GLY A 108 -6.66 20.76 4.80
N ASP A 109 -5.44 20.73 5.32
CA ASP A 109 -4.61 21.90 5.60
C ASP A 109 -3.82 22.41 4.38
N GLY A 110 -3.96 21.73 3.23
CA GLY A 110 -3.25 22.04 1.99
C GLY A 110 -1.86 21.41 1.89
N SER A 111 -1.43 20.61 2.89
CA SER A 111 -0.20 19.83 2.79
C SER A 111 -0.38 18.61 1.87
N GLU A 112 0.74 18.08 1.39
CA GLU A 112 0.76 16.92 0.50
C GLU A 112 1.82 15.90 0.94
N LEU A 113 1.49 14.62 0.81
CA LEU A 113 2.45 13.52 0.90
C LEU A 113 2.59 12.87 -0.47
N THR A 114 3.83 12.78 -0.97
CA THR A 114 4.14 12.05 -2.20
C THR A 114 5.04 10.87 -1.87
N CYS A 115 4.65 9.69 -2.32
CA CYS A 115 5.40 8.46 -2.14
C CYS A 115 5.62 7.79 -3.50
N THR A 116 6.87 7.49 -3.83
CA THR A 116 7.25 6.71 -5.02
C THR A 116 7.55 5.28 -4.60
N PHE A 117 7.15 4.30 -5.42
CA PHE A 117 7.43 2.89 -5.17
C PHE A 117 7.95 2.21 -6.43
N ASN A 118 8.78 1.20 -6.20
CA ASN A 118 9.32 0.28 -7.19
C ASN A 118 9.59 -1.03 -6.45
N VAL A 119 8.64 -1.96 -6.54
CA VAL A 119 8.61 -3.20 -5.75
C VAL A 119 8.43 -4.41 -6.68
N PRO A 120 8.91 -5.60 -6.28
CA PRO A 120 8.57 -6.82 -6.99
C PRO A 120 7.05 -6.95 -7.14
N SER A 121 6.59 -7.53 -8.25
CA SER A 121 5.18 -7.84 -8.42
C SER A 121 4.67 -8.77 -7.30
N PRO A 122 3.36 -8.78 -7.05
CA PRO A 122 2.78 -9.63 -6.01
C PRO A 122 3.00 -11.13 -6.26
N ASP A 123 3.02 -11.58 -7.52
CA ASP A 123 3.26 -12.98 -7.88
C ASP A 123 4.68 -13.44 -7.51
N ARG A 124 5.67 -12.52 -7.54
CA ARG A 124 7.03 -12.74 -7.05
C ARG A 124 7.14 -12.59 -5.53
N ALA A 125 6.44 -11.62 -4.93
CA ALA A 125 6.46 -11.39 -3.49
C ALA A 125 5.87 -12.56 -2.69
N ALA A 126 4.90 -13.29 -3.23
CA ALA A 126 4.38 -14.54 -2.66
C ALA A 126 5.47 -15.63 -2.53
N GLY A 127 6.51 -15.60 -3.36
CA GLY A 127 7.69 -16.46 -3.23
C GLY A 127 8.75 -15.96 -2.24
N TRP A 128 8.60 -14.75 -1.69
CA TRP A 128 9.57 -14.13 -0.76
C TRP A 128 9.06 -14.05 0.69
N LEU A 129 7.74 -14.07 0.89
CA LEU A 129 7.12 -14.14 2.23
C LEU A 129 7.02 -15.57 2.79
N GLY A 130 7.40 -16.59 2.01
CA GLY A 130 7.56 -17.97 2.46
C GLY A 130 8.95 -18.18 3.05
N GLY A 131 9.29 -17.47 4.12
CA GLY A 131 10.35 -17.91 5.02
C GLY A 131 9.83 -19.13 5.77
N ASP A 132 9.92 -20.31 5.14
CA ASP A 132 9.89 -21.57 5.87
C ASP A 132 11.09 -21.52 6.82
N VAL A 133 10.83 -21.13 8.06
CA VAL A 133 11.69 -21.48 9.18
C VAL A 133 11.53 -22.99 9.33
N ASP A 134 12.41 -23.72 8.67
CA ASP A 134 12.77 -25.06 9.09
C ASP A 134 13.38 -24.91 10.49
N ASP A 135 12.53 -24.87 11.52
CA ASP A 135 12.90 -25.24 12.88
C ASP A 135 13.21 -26.74 12.85
N ASP A 136 14.42 -27.08 12.39
CA ASP A 136 15.06 -28.33 12.76
C ASP A 136 15.38 -28.21 14.26
N ASP A 137 14.41 -28.58 15.10
CA ASP A 137 14.61 -28.93 16.50
C ASP A 137 15.54 -30.15 16.54
N ASP A 138 16.85 -29.90 16.63
CA ASP A 138 17.83 -30.87 17.13
C ASP A 138 17.54 -31.11 18.62
N ASP A 139 16.59 -32.00 18.91
CA ASP A 139 16.46 -32.61 20.25
C ASP A 139 17.54 -33.69 20.40
N ASP A 140 18.53 -33.37 21.23
CA ASP A 140 19.56 -34.26 21.77
C ASP A 140 18.95 -35.52 22.43
N ASP A 141 19.51 -36.71 22.11
CA ASP A 141 19.44 -37.93 22.94
C ASP A 141 20.80 -38.65 22.96
#